data_AF-A0A4S8Z1J4-F1
#
_entry.id   AF-A0A4S8Z1J4-F1
#
_cell.length_a   1.000
_cell.length_b   1.000
_cell.length_c   1.000
_cell.angle_alpha   90.00
_cell.angle_beta   90.00
_cell.angle_gamma   90.00
#
_symmetry.space_group_name_H-M   'P 1'
#
loop_
_entity.id
_entity.type
_entity.pdbx_description
1 polymer ?
#
loop_
_entity_poly.entity_id
_entity_poly.type
_entity_poly.pdbx_seq_one_letter_code
_entity_poly.pdbx_strand_id
1 'polypeptide(L)'
;MRFLLISLLSALSVVTHALPAQQVPLLRHAANNRTVSPELFSDLEELARVVDISYCVGLTGIGISKPFKCLSRCSEFPDFELVKTWNTGQLMSDSCGYIALSHSQTNPRIIVAFRGTYSIANTVVDLSTVPQEYAPYPGDPDSDTTGDDEAGTPRCNNCTVHTGFYSSWKVASSAVLPDLEAAIAAYPDYALTLVGHSLGGAVAALAGLEFVSRGWNPTVTTFGEPRLGNTALNHYLDQRFNLLDSTREVWTDSVDERQLHYRRVTHVDDPVPLLPLTEWGYRMHAGEIYISKSALTPEIQDLHHCAGDEDQQCIAGQDGSLSTESILTKRNDLRAQVKRSVDDLTEEHELEKRDIGSWVVPSRYKLWQLFFSHRDYFWRLGLCVPGGDPWDWNRRPYAPLDDEDQH
;
A
#
# COMPACT_ATOMS: atom_id res chain seq x y z
N MET A 1 35.86 -81.17 36.09
CA MET A 1 35.21 -81.39 34.78
C MET A 1 34.08 -80.37 34.63
N ARG A 2 34.20 -79.51 33.59
CA ARG A 2 33.18 -78.63 32.97
C ARG A 2 32.51 -77.55 33.84
N PHE A 3 32.90 -76.32 33.54
CA PHE A 3 32.29 -75.04 33.93
C PHE A 3 31.14 -74.64 32.99
N LEU A 4 30.30 -73.76 33.54
CA LEU A 4 29.02 -73.18 33.08
C LEU A 4 29.01 -72.45 31.72
N LEU A 5 27.78 -72.41 31.18
CA LEU A 5 27.15 -71.49 30.21
C LEU A 5 27.74 -70.07 30.12
N ILE A 6 27.94 -69.57 28.88
CA ILE A 6 27.59 -68.18 28.46
C ILE A 6 27.11 -68.16 26.99
N SER A 7 25.98 -67.46 26.83
CA SER A 7 25.12 -67.01 25.71
C SER A 7 25.62 -66.91 24.26
N LEU A 8 24.68 -67.26 23.36
CA LEU A 8 24.60 -66.89 21.94
C LEU A 8 24.36 -65.37 21.75
N LEU A 9 25.07 -64.77 20.79
CA LEU A 9 24.63 -63.61 20.01
C LEU A 9 25.22 -63.71 18.60
N SER A 10 24.45 -64.25 17.67
CA SER A 10 24.74 -64.23 16.23
C SER A 10 24.16 -62.96 15.61
N ALA A 11 25.01 -62.19 14.96
CA ALA A 11 24.72 -60.93 14.30
C ALA A 11 23.74 -61.09 13.12
N LEU A 12 22.69 -60.26 13.09
CA LEU A 12 21.91 -59.97 11.88
C LEU A 12 22.35 -58.59 11.36
N SER A 13 23.09 -58.56 10.27
CA SER A 13 23.36 -57.36 9.47
C SER A 13 22.19 -57.12 8.53
N VAL A 14 21.34 -56.14 8.85
CA VAL A 14 20.31 -55.63 7.94
C VAL A 14 20.97 -54.58 7.04
N VAL A 15 21.17 -54.93 5.77
CA VAL A 15 21.60 -53.99 4.72
C VAL A 15 20.35 -53.24 4.24
N THR A 16 20.14 -52.03 4.74
CA THR A 16 19.10 -51.12 4.22
C THR A 16 19.59 -50.54 2.89
N HIS A 17 19.00 -51.00 1.78
CA HIS A 17 19.16 -50.35 0.48
C HIS A 17 18.33 -49.06 0.50
N ALA A 18 19.01 -47.91 0.56
CA ALA A 18 18.39 -46.62 0.32
C ALA A 18 18.01 -46.53 -1.17
N LEU A 19 16.70 -46.47 -1.45
CA LEU A 19 16.19 -46.11 -2.78
C LEU A 19 16.60 -44.66 -3.08
N PRO A 20 17.06 -44.35 -4.30
CA PRO A 20 17.35 -42.97 -4.66
C PRO A 20 16.04 -42.18 -4.62
N ALA A 21 15.99 -41.15 -3.79
CA ALA A 21 14.93 -40.16 -3.83
C ALA A 21 14.88 -39.59 -5.25
N GLN A 22 13.82 -39.90 -5.99
CA GLN A 22 13.50 -39.18 -7.21
C GLN A 22 13.22 -37.73 -6.80
N GLN A 23 14.24 -36.89 -6.90
CA GLN A 23 14.05 -35.45 -6.94
C GLN A 23 13.14 -35.17 -8.13
N VAL A 24 11.88 -34.85 -7.81
CA VAL A 24 10.98 -34.22 -8.78
C VAL A 24 11.70 -32.98 -9.28
N PRO A 25 11.90 -32.81 -10.60
CA PRO A 25 12.59 -31.63 -11.12
C PRO A 25 11.84 -30.39 -10.66
N LEU A 26 12.52 -29.48 -9.97
CA LEU A 26 12.09 -28.09 -9.80
C LEU A 26 12.08 -27.43 -11.19
N LEU A 27 10.97 -27.60 -11.91
CA LEU A 27 10.62 -26.91 -13.14
C LEU A 27 9.16 -26.48 -12.94
N ARG A 28 8.86 -25.23 -12.57
CA ARG A 28 9.08 -24.01 -13.38
C ARG A 28 9.39 -22.81 -12.48
N HIS A 29 10.66 -22.43 -12.36
CA HIS A 29 11.05 -21.06 -11.98
C HIS A 29 11.65 -20.41 -13.21
N ALA A 30 10.79 -19.74 -13.99
CA ALA A 30 11.10 -18.63 -14.91
C ALA A 30 9.90 -18.47 -15.86
N ALA A 31 9.12 -17.40 -15.64
CA ALA A 31 8.28 -16.82 -16.70
C ALA A 31 7.83 -15.37 -16.44
N ASN A 32 8.17 -14.73 -15.31
CA ASN A 32 8.01 -13.28 -15.11
C ASN A 32 8.98 -12.85 -13.99
N ASN A 33 9.97 -12.01 -14.28
CA ASN A 33 10.88 -11.48 -13.25
C ASN A 33 10.22 -10.33 -12.49
N ARG A 34 9.33 -10.66 -11.53
CA ARG A 34 8.55 -9.69 -10.73
C ARG A 34 9.27 -9.22 -9.47
N THR A 35 10.52 -9.59 -9.29
CA THR A 35 11.28 -9.32 -8.06
C THR A 35 11.54 -7.83 -7.86
N VAL A 36 11.58 -7.39 -6.61
CA VAL A 36 11.98 -6.04 -6.20
C VAL A 36 13.48 -6.01 -5.90
N SER A 37 14.19 -4.94 -6.28
CA SER A 37 15.61 -4.78 -5.93
C SER A 37 15.82 -4.47 -4.43
N PRO A 38 17.00 -4.77 -3.87
CA PRO A 38 17.35 -4.35 -2.51
C PRO A 38 17.25 -2.83 -2.31
N GLU A 39 17.62 -2.03 -3.31
CA GLU A 39 17.56 -0.58 -3.26
C GLU A 39 16.13 -0.07 -3.16
N LEU A 40 15.23 -0.60 -4.00
CA LEU A 40 13.82 -0.24 -3.96
C LEU A 40 13.18 -0.70 -2.65
N PHE A 41 13.48 -1.92 -2.16
CA PHE A 41 12.98 -2.38 -0.87
C PHE A 41 13.41 -1.46 0.28
N SER A 42 14.68 -1.04 0.31
CA SER A 42 15.21 -0.13 1.32
C SER A 42 14.51 1.23 1.27
N ASP A 43 14.28 1.77 0.06
CA ASP A 43 13.61 3.05 -0.13
C ASP A 43 12.12 2.99 0.29
N LEU A 44 11.42 1.89 -0.02
CA LEU A 44 10.04 1.67 0.42
C LEU A 44 9.93 1.51 1.95
N GLU A 45 10.86 0.80 2.58
CA GLU A 45 10.93 0.68 4.04
C GLU A 45 11.18 2.04 4.72
N GLU A 46 12.10 2.83 4.18
CA GLU A 46 12.39 4.17 4.67
C GLU A 46 11.16 5.07 4.54
N LEU A 47 10.52 5.08 3.37
CA LEU A 47 9.33 5.87 3.11
C LEU A 47 8.14 5.46 3.97
N ALA A 48 8.04 4.19 4.37
CA ALA A 48 7.04 3.75 5.36
C ALA A 48 7.25 4.43 6.72
N ARG A 49 8.49 4.56 7.18
CA ARG A 49 8.81 5.31 8.42
C ARG A 49 8.60 6.81 8.26
N VAL A 50 8.94 7.38 7.11
CA VAL A 50 8.73 8.80 6.78
C VAL A 50 7.23 9.14 6.77
N VAL A 51 6.38 8.30 6.18
CA VAL A 51 4.93 8.54 6.16
C VAL A 51 4.29 8.33 7.53
N ASP A 52 4.79 7.41 8.36
CA ASP A 52 4.30 7.25 9.74
C ASP A 52 4.45 8.53 10.57
N ILE A 53 5.55 9.28 10.39
CA ILE A 53 5.79 10.57 11.06
C ILE A 53 4.67 11.58 10.77
N SER A 54 3.99 11.50 9.61
CA SER A 54 2.87 12.40 9.28
C SER A 54 1.71 12.29 10.28
N TYR A 55 1.59 11.16 10.99
CA TYR A 55 0.60 10.95 12.05
C TYR A 55 0.91 11.71 13.34
N CYS A 56 2.08 12.35 13.46
CA CYS A 56 2.36 13.32 14.51
C CYS A 56 1.81 14.73 14.21
N VAL A 57 1.37 15.01 12.98
CA VAL A 57 0.84 16.32 12.61
C VAL A 57 -0.54 16.55 13.23
N GLY A 58 -0.73 17.74 13.82
CA GLY A 58 -2.00 18.15 14.43
C GLY A 58 -2.15 17.81 15.91
N LEU A 59 -1.15 17.16 16.53
CA LEU A 59 -1.14 16.88 17.96
C LEU A 59 -0.52 18.03 18.75
N THR A 60 -1.30 18.63 19.66
CA THR A 60 -0.84 19.74 20.49
C THR A 60 0.26 19.29 21.45
N GLY A 61 1.41 19.98 21.44
CA GLY A 61 2.53 19.72 22.36
C GLY A 61 3.44 18.54 22.01
N ILE A 62 3.04 17.63 21.11
CA ILE A 62 3.82 16.45 20.68
C ILE A 62 3.99 16.33 19.15
N GLY A 63 3.54 17.34 18.40
CA GLY A 63 3.70 17.38 16.96
C GLY A 63 5.13 17.60 16.47
N ILE A 64 5.29 17.67 15.14
CA ILE A 64 6.61 17.86 14.52
C ILE A 64 7.06 19.31 14.70
N SER A 65 8.32 19.49 15.12
CA SER A 65 8.94 20.79 15.39
C SER A 65 10.30 20.90 14.70
N LYS A 66 10.77 22.13 14.47
CA LYS A 66 12.09 22.38 13.87
C LYS A 66 13.24 21.94 14.81
N PRO A 67 14.40 21.47 14.30
CA PRO A 67 14.72 21.25 12.89
C PRO A 67 13.94 20.08 12.28
N PHE A 68 13.90 18.88 12.86
CA PHE A 68 12.92 17.84 12.54
C PHE A 68 12.79 16.91 13.75
N LYS A 69 11.93 17.30 14.70
CA LYS A 69 11.79 16.65 16.01
C LYS A 69 10.32 16.31 16.27
N CYS A 70 10.06 15.08 16.67
CA CYS A 70 8.74 14.61 17.06
C CYS A 70 8.87 13.46 18.07
N LEU A 71 7.74 13.04 18.64
CA LEU A 71 7.70 11.90 19.54
C LEU A 71 8.03 10.58 18.82
N SER A 72 7.60 10.42 17.56
CA SER A 72 7.79 9.19 16.77
C SER A 72 9.23 9.03 16.24
N ARG A 73 9.40 8.73 14.96
CA ARG A 73 10.66 8.30 14.34
C ARG A 73 11.57 9.43 13.85
N CYS A 74 11.29 10.70 14.18
CA CYS A 74 12.08 11.82 13.66
C CYS A 74 13.59 11.73 14.02
N SER A 75 13.95 11.09 15.13
CA SER A 75 15.36 10.87 15.49
C SER A 75 16.11 9.92 14.55
N GLU A 76 15.40 9.14 13.75
CA GLU A 76 15.99 8.25 12.74
C GLU A 76 16.42 9.01 11.47
N PHE A 77 16.03 10.27 11.33
CA PHE A 77 16.29 11.14 10.17
C PHE A 77 17.03 12.42 10.58
N PRO A 78 18.30 12.32 11.03
CA PRO A 78 19.05 13.46 11.56
C PRO A 78 19.40 14.53 10.51
N ASP A 79 19.39 14.17 9.23
CA ASP A 79 19.64 15.03 8.08
C ASP A 79 18.37 15.75 7.58
N PHE A 80 17.21 15.51 8.21
CA PHE A 80 15.96 16.14 7.80
C PHE A 80 15.77 17.52 8.44
N GLU A 81 15.22 18.46 7.66
CA GLU A 81 14.77 19.77 8.11
C GLU A 81 13.29 19.99 7.76
N LEU A 82 12.49 20.34 8.76
CA LEU A 82 11.08 20.69 8.64
C LEU A 82 10.94 22.09 8.02
N VAL A 83 10.34 22.13 6.84
CA VAL A 83 9.88 23.38 6.21
C VAL A 83 8.60 23.84 6.92
N LYS A 84 7.57 22.99 6.90
CA LYS A 84 6.23 23.31 7.40
C LYS A 84 5.39 22.06 7.71
N THR A 85 4.47 22.18 8.67
CA THR A 85 3.34 21.25 8.84
C THR A 85 2.04 21.94 8.46
N TRP A 86 1.06 21.19 7.97
CA TRP A 86 -0.30 21.70 7.77
C TRP A 86 -1.35 20.75 8.34
N ASN A 87 -2.45 21.33 8.79
CA ASN A 87 -3.66 20.64 9.19
C ASN A 87 -4.84 21.52 8.80
N THR A 88 -5.71 21.01 7.92
CA THR A 88 -6.78 21.82 7.33
C THR A 88 -8.13 21.72 8.06
N GLY A 89 -8.25 21.05 9.22
CA GLY A 89 -9.48 21.15 10.04
C GLY A 89 -9.92 19.88 10.79
N GLN A 90 -11.22 19.83 11.11
CA GLN A 90 -11.97 18.71 11.72
C GLN A 90 -13.12 18.19 10.80
N LEU A 91 -13.06 18.43 9.49
CA LEU A 91 -14.11 18.10 8.51
C LEU A 91 -13.68 16.93 7.60
N MET A 92 -14.62 16.33 6.87
CA MET A 92 -14.34 15.24 5.90
C MET A 92 -13.40 15.61 4.73
N SER A 93 -12.91 16.86 4.68
CA SER A 93 -11.90 17.37 3.74
C SER A 93 -10.52 17.60 4.40
N ASP A 94 -10.31 17.03 5.58
CA ASP A 94 -9.06 17.22 6.33
C ASP A 94 -7.89 16.58 5.60
N SER A 95 -6.93 17.43 5.21
CA SER A 95 -5.60 17.02 4.80
C SER A 95 -4.62 17.48 5.88
N CYS A 96 -3.75 16.56 6.26
CA CYS A 96 -2.67 16.82 7.20
C CYS A 96 -1.38 16.27 6.64
N GLY A 97 -0.28 16.92 6.95
CA GLY A 97 1.02 16.49 6.47
C GLY A 97 2.13 17.46 6.79
N TYR A 98 3.30 17.21 6.22
CA TYR A 98 4.45 18.07 6.36
C TYR A 98 5.30 18.12 5.09
N ILE A 99 6.06 19.19 4.96
CA ILE A 99 7.13 19.35 3.99
C ILE A 99 8.45 19.30 4.77
N ALA A 100 9.36 18.42 4.35
CA ALA A 100 10.71 18.34 4.88
C ALA A 100 11.76 18.34 3.77
N LEU A 101 12.97 18.77 4.09
CA LEU A 101 14.15 18.64 3.26
C LEU A 101 14.99 17.51 3.83
N SER A 102 15.46 16.58 3.00
CA SER A 102 16.55 15.66 3.37
C SER A 102 17.83 16.23 2.78
N HIS A 103 18.79 16.54 3.65
CA HIS A 103 20.12 17.00 3.28
C HIS A 103 21.14 15.85 3.16
N SER A 104 20.65 14.62 2.96
CA SER A 104 21.49 13.44 2.73
C SER A 104 22.45 13.66 1.56
N GLN A 105 23.68 13.19 1.71
CA GLN A 105 24.69 13.27 0.65
C GLN A 105 24.39 12.34 -0.53
N THR A 106 23.65 11.25 -0.28
CA THR A 106 23.35 10.22 -1.29
C THR A 106 21.97 10.37 -1.90
N ASN A 107 21.03 11.02 -1.21
CA ASN A 107 19.65 11.19 -1.67
C ASN A 107 19.03 12.54 -1.22
N PRO A 108 19.57 13.69 -1.68
CA PRO A 108 19.04 15.01 -1.35
C PRO A 108 17.69 15.24 -2.01
N ARG A 109 16.66 15.55 -1.21
CA ARG A 109 15.28 15.62 -1.70
C ARG A 109 14.35 16.48 -0.85
N ILE A 110 13.32 17.02 -1.50
CA ILE A 110 12.17 17.68 -0.87
C ILE A 110 11.06 16.63 -0.73
N ILE A 111 10.60 16.41 0.49
CA ILE A 111 9.62 15.39 0.84
C ILE A 111 8.30 16.08 1.20
N VAL A 112 7.21 15.67 0.56
CA VAL A 112 5.85 16.06 0.92
C VAL A 112 5.10 14.82 1.40
N ALA A 113 4.86 14.74 2.71
CA ALA A 113 4.24 13.58 3.34
C ALA A 113 2.78 13.87 3.70
N PHE A 114 1.86 13.04 3.20
CA PHE A 114 0.42 13.15 3.41
C PHE A 114 -0.07 12.08 4.39
N ARG A 115 -0.72 12.52 5.47
CA ARG A 115 -1.30 11.65 6.49
C ARG A 115 -2.65 11.09 6.02
N GLY A 116 -2.95 9.85 6.40
CA GLY A 116 -4.31 9.32 6.36
C GLY A 116 -5.24 9.89 7.46
N THR A 117 -6.49 9.44 7.48
CA THR A 117 -7.47 9.80 8.51
C THR A 117 -7.23 9.00 9.79
N TYR A 118 -7.47 9.59 10.98
CA TYR A 118 -7.46 8.82 12.24
C TYR A 118 -8.67 7.86 12.36
N SER A 119 -9.79 8.18 11.73
CA SER A 119 -11.02 7.38 11.73
C SER A 119 -11.13 6.50 10.48
N ILE A 120 -10.09 5.71 10.20
CA ILE A 120 -10.01 4.80 9.05
C ILE A 120 -11.28 3.93 8.93
N ALA A 121 -11.79 3.42 10.05
CA ALA A 121 -13.03 2.63 10.07
C ALA A 121 -14.25 3.39 9.54
N ASN A 122 -14.43 4.66 9.93
CA ASN A 122 -15.55 5.48 9.44
C ASN A 122 -15.37 5.79 7.95
N THR A 123 -14.16 6.19 7.53
CA THR A 123 -13.85 6.45 6.13
C THR A 123 -14.11 5.21 5.26
N VAL A 124 -13.75 4.03 5.74
CA VAL A 124 -13.96 2.78 5.00
C VAL A 124 -15.43 2.38 4.96
N VAL A 125 -16.18 2.57 6.06
CA VAL A 125 -17.63 2.40 6.03
C VAL A 125 -18.24 3.33 4.99
N ASP A 126 -17.86 4.61 4.94
CA ASP A 126 -18.36 5.54 3.93
C ASP A 126 -18.02 5.04 2.51
N LEU A 127 -16.75 4.74 2.25
CA LEU A 127 -16.25 4.26 0.94
C LEU A 127 -16.86 2.91 0.49
N SER A 128 -17.38 2.11 1.41
CA SER A 128 -17.93 0.77 1.12
C SER A 128 -19.45 0.69 1.17
N THR A 129 -20.14 1.66 1.78
CA THR A 129 -21.59 1.62 2.01
C THR A 129 -22.39 2.75 1.36
N VAL A 130 -21.73 3.85 0.99
CA VAL A 130 -22.38 5.02 0.36
C VAL A 130 -21.84 5.17 -1.07
N PRO A 131 -22.71 5.23 -2.11
CA PRO A 131 -22.28 5.58 -3.45
C PRO A 131 -21.53 6.91 -3.44
N GLN A 132 -20.26 6.86 -3.78
CA GLN A 132 -19.38 8.03 -3.68
C GLN A 132 -19.61 8.96 -4.87
N GLU A 133 -19.64 10.27 -4.58
CA GLU A 133 -19.80 11.29 -5.61
C GLU A 133 -18.51 11.45 -6.41
N TYR A 134 -18.70 11.61 -7.72
CA TYR A 134 -17.64 11.87 -8.66
C TYR A 134 -17.60 13.37 -8.99
N ALA A 135 -16.41 13.96 -8.96
CA ALA A 135 -16.13 15.28 -9.49
C ALA A 135 -15.41 15.15 -10.85
N PRO A 136 -15.73 15.99 -11.85
CA PRO A 136 -14.93 16.10 -13.06
C PRO A 136 -13.48 16.51 -12.78
N TYR A 137 -12.54 15.98 -13.56
CA TYR A 137 -11.11 16.26 -13.43
C TYR A 137 -10.45 16.57 -14.79
N PRO A 138 -9.62 17.62 -14.92
CA PRO A 138 -9.38 18.69 -13.95
C PRO A 138 -10.49 19.77 -14.03
N GLY A 139 -11.25 19.96 -12.95
CA GLY A 139 -12.26 21.03 -12.86
C GLY A 139 -13.53 20.77 -13.68
N ASP A 140 -14.47 21.72 -13.62
CA ASP A 140 -15.80 21.64 -14.24
C ASP A 140 -15.71 21.79 -15.78
N PRO A 141 -16.28 20.87 -16.59
CA PRO A 141 -16.31 20.98 -18.05
C PRO A 141 -17.02 22.24 -18.56
N ASP A 142 -17.87 22.87 -17.74
CA ASP A 142 -18.56 24.12 -18.08
C ASP A 142 -17.73 25.38 -17.77
N SER A 143 -16.51 25.25 -17.24
CA SER A 143 -15.59 26.38 -17.20
C SER A 143 -15.12 26.67 -18.63
N ASP A 144 -15.59 27.79 -19.16
CA ASP A 144 -15.46 28.28 -20.53
C ASP A 144 -14.00 28.67 -20.89
N THR A 145 -13.02 27.84 -20.52
CA THR A 145 -11.63 27.95 -20.99
C THR A 145 -11.54 27.34 -22.38
N THR A 146 -12.16 28.03 -23.34
CA THR A 146 -11.91 27.93 -24.78
C THR A 146 -10.54 28.51 -25.16
N GLY A 147 -9.53 28.23 -24.34
CA GLY A 147 -8.13 28.47 -24.68
C GLY A 147 -7.58 27.19 -25.30
N ASP A 148 -7.15 27.28 -26.55
CA ASP A 148 -6.24 26.30 -27.13
C ASP A 148 -5.04 26.14 -26.18
N ASP A 149 -4.85 24.94 -25.61
CA ASP A 149 -3.67 24.64 -24.80
C ASP A 149 -2.45 24.68 -25.73
N GLU A 150 -1.74 25.81 -25.73
CA GLU A 150 -0.45 26.02 -26.39
C GLU A 150 0.71 25.18 -25.76
N ALA A 151 0.40 24.10 -25.07
CA ALA A 151 1.39 23.13 -24.61
C ALA A 151 0.79 21.73 -24.79
N GLY A 152 1.50 20.84 -25.48
CA GLY A 152 1.09 19.46 -25.79
C GLY A 152 0.90 18.53 -24.58
N THR A 153 0.43 19.04 -23.44
CA THR A 153 0.02 18.26 -22.27
C THR A 153 -1.28 17.52 -22.57
N PRO A 154 -1.34 16.18 -22.42
CA PRO A 154 -2.56 15.42 -22.61
C PRO A 154 -3.69 15.94 -21.70
N ARG A 155 -4.89 16.13 -22.26
CA ARG A 155 -6.11 16.44 -21.49
C ARG A 155 -6.70 15.15 -20.90
N CYS A 156 -7.26 15.24 -19.70
CA CYS A 156 -7.99 14.14 -19.07
C CYS A 156 -9.45 14.15 -19.53
N ASN A 157 -9.77 13.44 -20.60
CA ASN A 157 -11.13 13.42 -21.14
C ASN A 157 -12.02 12.42 -20.37
N ASN A 158 -13.23 12.85 -19.99
CA ASN A 158 -14.20 12.03 -19.24
C ASN A 158 -13.65 11.49 -17.90
N CYS A 159 -12.68 12.18 -17.32
CA CYS A 159 -12.09 11.79 -16.05
C CYS A 159 -12.95 12.23 -14.89
N THR A 160 -13.23 11.29 -14.01
CA THR A 160 -13.95 11.57 -12.77
C THR A 160 -13.21 10.99 -11.58
N VAL A 161 -13.10 11.80 -10.53
CA VAL A 161 -12.38 11.50 -9.28
C VAL A 161 -13.34 11.51 -8.10
N HIS A 162 -13.04 10.76 -7.05
CA HIS A 162 -13.76 10.83 -5.79
C HIS A 162 -13.77 12.27 -5.23
N THR A 163 -14.96 12.85 -5.03
CA THR A 163 -15.14 14.25 -4.60
C THR A 163 -14.42 14.56 -3.28
N GLY A 164 -14.43 13.62 -2.32
CA GLY A 164 -13.70 13.75 -1.06
C GLY A 164 -12.19 13.91 -1.25
N PHE A 165 -11.53 12.99 -1.98
CA PHE A 165 -10.08 13.04 -2.23
C PHE A 165 -9.69 14.33 -2.95
N TYR A 166 -10.46 14.72 -3.97
CA TYR A 166 -10.21 15.94 -4.72
C TYR A 166 -10.40 17.20 -3.88
N SER A 167 -11.41 17.23 -3.02
CA SER A 167 -11.62 18.34 -2.09
C SER A 167 -10.49 18.47 -1.07
N SER A 168 -10.06 17.34 -0.49
CA SER A 168 -8.90 17.31 0.43
C SER A 168 -7.64 17.83 -0.25
N TRP A 169 -7.37 17.44 -1.50
CA TRP A 169 -6.24 17.98 -2.25
C TRP A 169 -6.39 19.47 -2.53
N LYS A 170 -7.55 19.95 -3.03
CA LYS A 170 -7.76 21.38 -3.29
C LYS A 170 -7.50 22.24 -2.05
N VAL A 171 -7.99 21.82 -0.89
CA VAL A 171 -7.74 22.54 0.37
C VAL A 171 -6.25 22.48 0.75
N ALA A 172 -5.62 21.30 0.66
CA ALA A 172 -4.20 21.13 0.97
C ALA A 172 -3.27 21.96 0.05
N SER A 173 -3.59 22.00 -1.25
CA SER A 173 -2.78 22.68 -2.27
C SER A 173 -2.53 24.14 -1.91
N SER A 174 -3.54 24.85 -1.38
CA SER A 174 -3.43 26.23 -0.94
C SER A 174 -2.45 26.43 0.22
N ALA A 175 -2.27 25.41 1.06
CA ALA A 175 -1.36 25.44 2.21
C ALA A 175 0.05 24.93 1.87
N VAL A 176 0.19 24.10 0.84
CA VAL A 176 1.42 23.40 0.45
C VAL A 176 2.18 24.15 -0.64
N LEU A 177 1.50 24.61 -1.69
CA LEU A 177 2.14 25.12 -2.91
C LEU A 177 3.09 26.31 -2.66
N PRO A 178 2.74 27.35 -1.87
CA PRO A 178 3.64 28.50 -1.70
C PRO A 178 4.99 28.12 -1.06
N ASP A 179 4.95 27.26 -0.03
CA ASP A 179 6.16 26.82 0.67
C ASP A 179 6.95 25.79 -0.15
N LEU A 180 6.26 24.94 -0.91
CA LEU A 180 6.88 23.97 -1.80
C LEU A 180 7.58 24.64 -2.98
N GLU A 181 6.94 25.61 -3.62
CA GLU A 181 7.53 26.41 -4.71
C GLU A 181 8.79 27.15 -4.23
N ALA A 182 8.76 27.71 -3.02
CA ALA A 182 9.92 28.34 -2.40
C ALA A 182 11.05 27.33 -2.12
N ALA A 183 10.71 26.12 -1.64
CA ALA A 183 11.69 25.06 -1.40
C ALA A 183 12.33 24.57 -2.72
N ILE A 184 11.54 24.34 -3.77
CA ILE A 184 12.04 23.93 -5.09
C ILE A 184 12.95 25.01 -5.68
N ALA A 185 12.58 26.29 -5.56
CA ALA A 185 13.41 27.40 -6.02
C ALA A 185 14.73 27.53 -5.25
N ALA A 186 14.72 27.22 -3.95
CA ALA A 186 15.92 27.25 -3.10
C ALA A 186 16.84 26.04 -3.31
N TYR A 187 16.27 24.88 -3.68
CA TYR A 187 16.97 23.61 -3.83
C TYR A 187 16.66 22.95 -5.19
N PRO A 188 17.11 23.54 -6.31
CA PRO A 188 16.75 23.06 -7.66
C PRO A 188 17.30 21.67 -7.99
N ASP A 189 18.38 21.25 -7.33
CA ASP A 189 19.01 19.94 -7.54
C ASP A 189 18.40 18.83 -6.66
N TYR A 190 17.44 19.17 -5.78
CA TYR A 190 16.82 18.18 -4.88
C TYR A 190 15.71 17.45 -5.63
N ALA A 191 15.66 16.13 -5.49
CA ALA A 191 14.53 15.36 -6.01
C ALA A 191 13.24 15.73 -5.28
N LEU A 192 12.09 15.64 -5.96
CA LEU A 192 10.79 15.86 -5.33
C LEU A 192 10.14 14.50 -5.01
N THR A 193 9.88 14.23 -3.74
CA THR A 193 9.29 12.97 -3.28
C THR A 193 7.97 13.22 -2.58
N LEU A 194 6.92 12.54 -3.03
CA LEU A 194 5.61 12.54 -2.39
C LEU A 194 5.40 11.18 -1.75
N VAL A 195 4.94 11.18 -0.51
CA VAL A 195 4.60 9.95 0.20
C VAL A 195 3.25 10.08 0.88
N GLY A 196 2.40 9.06 0.78
CA GLY A 196 1.07 9.09 1.39
C GLY A 196 0.61 7.71 1.84
N HIS A 197 -0.14 7.65 2.94
CA HIS A 197 -0.73 6.40 3.44
C HIS A 197 -2.25 6.54 3.56
N SER A 198 -2.99 5.48 3.22
CA SER A 198 -4.47 5.45 3.28
C SER A 198 -5.07 6.60 2.44
N LEU A 199 -5.98 7.39 3.02
CA LEU A 199 -6.49 8.64 2.41
C LEU A 199 -5.36 9.58 1.94
N GLY A 200 -4.26 9.64 2.69
CA GLY A 200 -3.09 10.44 2.32
C GLY A 200 -2.43 9.97 1.03
N GLY A 201 -2.52 8.67 0.71
CA GLY A 201 -2.11 8.11 -0.59
C GLY A 201 -2.93 8.70 -1.73
N ALA A 202 -4.26 8.77 -1.58
CA ALA A 202 -5.12 9.36 -2.59
C ALA A 202 -4.83 10.85 -2.82
N VAL A 203 -4.54 11.59 -1.75
CA VAL A 203 -4.14 13.00 -1.86
C VAL A 203 -2.76 13.15 -2.52
N ALA A 204 -1.81 12.28 -2.18
CA ALA A 204 -0.48 12.25 -2.81
C ALA A 204 -0.56 11.95 -4.31
N ALA A 205 -1.45 11.05 -4.72
CA ALA A 205 -1.72 10.73 -6.12
C ALA A 205 -2.15 11.96 -6.92
N LEU A 206 -3.17 12.67 -6.41
CA LEU A 206 -3.73 13.87 -7.05
C LEU A 206 -2.73 15.04 -7.05
N ALA A 207 -1.96 15.19 -5.96
CA ALA A 207 -0.86 16.14 -5.88
C ALA A 207 0.22 15.84 -6.94
N GLY A 208 0.58 14.56 -7.10
CA GLY A 208 1.53 14.11 -8.11
C GLY A 208 1.10 14.49 -9.52
N LEU A 209 -0.17 14.27 -9.89
CA LEU A 209 -0.71 14.66 -11.19
C LEU A 209 -0.62 16.17 -11.43
N GLU A 210 -0.94 16.99 -10.42
CA GLU A 210 -0.80 18.45 -10.52
C GLU A 210 0.66 18.89 -10.62
N PHE A 211 1.57 18.25 -9.91
CA PHE A 211 3.00 18.60 -9.96
C PHE A 211 3.61 18.24 -11.32
N VAL A 212 3.23 17.09 -11.89
CA VAL A 212 3.61 16.72 -13.26
C VAL A 212 3.01 17.70 -14.28
N SER A 213 1.79 18.22 -14.08
CA SER A 213 1.20 19.23 -14.98
C SER A 213 1.88 20.60 -14.88
N ARG A 214 2.47 20.93 -13.72
CA ARG A 214 3.32 22.11 -13.50
C ARG A 214 4.73 21.96 -14.09
N GLY A 215 5.07 20.81 -14.66
CA GLY A 215 6.39 20.52 -15.23
C GLY A 215 7.44 20.10 -14.20
N TRP A 216 7.05 19.70 -13.00
CA TRP A 216 7.95 19.10 -12.01
C TRP A 216 8.09 17.60 -12.24
N ASN A 217 9.11 16.98 -11.63
CA ASN A 217 9.38 15.55 -11.74
C ASN A 217 9.28 14.83 -10.38
N PRO A 218 8.07 14.65 -9.83
CA PRO A 218 7.87 13.98 -8.55
C PRO A 218 8.02 12.46 -8.66
N THR A 219 8.63 11.85 -7.63
CA THR A 219 8.46 10.42 -7.34
C THR A 219 7.38 10.26 -6.27
N VAL A 220 6.28 9.58 -6.61
CA VAL A 220 5.13 9.37 -5.72
C VAL A 220 5.16 7.94 -5.20
N THR A 221 5.10 7.77 -3.87
CA THR A 221 4.95 6.47 -3.22
C THR A 221 3.73 6.47 -2.31
N THR A 222 2.82 5.54 -2.53
CA THR A 222 1.59 5.43 -1.74
C THR A 222 1.50 4.07 -1.06
N PHE A 223 0.97 4.04 0.16
CA PHE A 223 0.77 2.83 0.95
C PHE A 223 -0.72 2.68 1.24
N GLY A 224 -1.34 1.58 0.79
CA GLY A 224 -2.77 1.35 1.01
C GLY A 224 -3.67 2.39 0.35
N GLU A 225 -3.27 2.88 -0.82
CA GLU A 225 -4.02 3.88 -1.58
C GLU A 225 -5.38 3.31 -2.05
N PRO A 226 -6.52 3.99 -1.79
CA PRO A 226 -7.82 3.59 -2.33
C PRO A 226 -7.94 3.92 -3.82
N ARG A 227 -8.94 3.33 -4.50
CA ARG A 227 -9.30 3.67 -5.88
C ARG A 227 -9.68 5.14 -5.99
N LEU A 228 -8.99 5.87 -6.87
CA LEU A 228 -9.12 7.33 -6.98
C LEU A 228 -10.38 7.76 -7.74
N GLY A 229 -10.73 7.03 -8.80
CA GLY A 229 -11.74 7.45 -9.75
C GLY A 229 -12.08 6.40 -10.80
N ASN A 230 -12.62 6.87 -11.91
CA ASN A 230 -13.02 6.02 -13.02
C ASN A 230 -11.83 5.55 -13.88
N THR A 231 -12.09 4.64 -14.81
CA THR A 231 -11.10 4.12 -15.76
C THR A 231 -10.36 5.23 -16.53
N ALA A 232 -11.06 6.31 -16.90
CA ALA A 232 -10.45 7.41 -17.65
C ALA A 232 -9.39 8.16 -16.83
N LEU A 233 -9.66 8.42 -15.54
CA LEU A 233 -8.69 9.02 -14.63
C LEU A 233 -7.46 8.11 -14.44
N ASN A 234 -7.67 6.80 -14.30
CA ASN A 234 -6.59 5.85 -14.08
C ASN A 234 -5.67 5.76 -15.30
N HIS A 235 -6.23 5.61 -16.50
CA HIS A 235 -5.44 5.65 -17.74
C HIS A 235 -4.68 6.97 -17.92
N TYR A 236 -5.29 8.08 -17.53
CA TYR A 236 -4.59 9.36 -17.52
C TYR A 236 -3.41 9.34 -16.55
N LEU A 237 -3.57 8.83 -15.33
CA LEU A 237 -2.48 8.68 -14.36
C LEU A 237 -1.37 7.75 -14.90
N ASP A 238 -1.73 6.59 -15.43
CA ASP A 238 -0.77 5.65 -16.02
C ASP A 238 0.03 6.31 -17.15
N GLN A 239 -0.64 7.10 -18.00
CA GLN A 239 0.03 7.84 -19.07
C GLN A 239 0.94 8.94 -18.52
N ARG A 240 0.52 9.70 -17.50
CA ARG A 240 1.33 10.79 -16.94
C ARG A 240 2.60 10.31 -16.24
N PHE A 241 2.58 9.10 -15.69
CA PHE A 241 3.71 8.50 -14.99
C PHE A 241 4.39 7.36 -15.77
N ASN A 242 3.99 7.10 -17.01
CA ASN A 242 4.50 6.02 -17.87
C ASN A 242 4.44 4.64 -17.19
N LEU A 243 3.34 4.34 -16.51
CA LEU A 243 3.17 3.09 -15.74
C LEU A 243 2.86 1.87 -16.63
N LEU A 244 2.49 2.13 -17.88
CA LEU A 244 2.23 1.13 -18.90
C LEU A 244 3.10 1.46 -20.13
N ASP A 245 3.77 0.47 -20.71
CA ASP A 245 4.47 0.68 -21.99
C ASP A 245 3.43 1.10 -23.04
N SER A 246 3.71 2.19 -23.75
CA SER A 246 2.78 2.95 -24.60
C SER A 246 2.29 2.18 -25.86
N THR A 247 2.56 0.88 -25.93
CA THR A 247 2.09 -0.03 -26.97
C THR A 247 1.62 -1.41 -26.48
N ARG A 248 1.52 -1.67 -25.15
CA ARG A 248 1.40 -3.05 -24.66
C ARG A 248 0.52 -3.24 -23.41
N GLU A 249 -0.52 -4.07 -23.55
CA GLU A 249 -1.10 -4.93 -22.49
C GLU A 249 -0.12 -6.04 -22.04
N VAL A 250 1.19 -5.88 -22.27
CA VAL A 250 2.20 -6.93 -22.10
C VAL A 250 3.37 -6.39 -21.30
N TRP A 251 3.58 -7.00 -20.15
CA TRP A 251 4.74 -6.81 -19.29
C TRP A 251 6.03 -7.11 -20.02
N THR A 252 7.00 -6.20 -19.95
CA THR A 252 8.39 -6.55 -20.21
C THR A 252 8.96 -7.20 -18.94
N ASP A 253 9.72 -8.29 -19.10
CA ASP A 253 10.38 -9.03 -18.01
C ASP A 253 11.39 -8.21 -17.18
N SER A 254 11.51 -6.91 -17.41
CA SER A 254 12.37 -6.01 -16.65
C SER A 254 11.66 -4.69 -16.44
N VAL A 255 11.25 -4.43 -15.20
CA VAL A 255 10.88 -3.11 -14.74
C VAL A 255 12.19 -2.36 -14.46
N ASP A 256 12.45 -1.25 -15.17
CA ASP A 256 13.54 -0.36 -14.79
C ASP A 256 13.09 0.48 -13.58
N GLU A 257 13.39 -0.02 -12.39
CA GLU A 257 12.98 0.61 -11.13
C GLU A 257 13.50 2.04 -10.96
N ARG A 258 14.55 2.43 -11.69
CA ARG A 258 15.08 3.81 -11.70
C ARG A 258 14.14 4.79 -12.38
N GLN A 259 13.23 4.29 -13.23
CA GLN A 259 12.24 5.09 -13.95
C GLN A 259 10.85 5.02 -13.29
N LEU A 260 10.69 4.31 -12.16
CA LEU A 260 9.45 4.27 -11.41
C LEU A 260 9.22 5.57 -10.62
N HIS A 261 8.53 6.50 -11.27
CA HIS A 261 8.07 7.76 -10.68
C HIS A 261 6.73 7.64 -9.94
N TYR A 262 6.01 6.52 -10.07
CA TYR A 262 4.84 6.22 -9.24
C TYR A 262 4.94 4.79 -8.70
N ARG A 263 4.70 4.61 -7.40
CA ARG A 263 4.84 3.35 -6.69
C ARG A 263 3.65 3.17 -5.75
N ARG A 264 2.71 2.28 -6.11
CA ARG A 264 1.51 1.97 -5.32
C ARG A 264 1.75 0.72 -4.50
N VAL A 265 2.11 0.86 -3.24
CA VAL A 265 2.37 -0.27 -2.34
C VAL A 265 1.06 -0.77 -1.73
N THR A 266 0.79 -2.06 -1.90
CA THR A 266 -0.39 -2.74 -1.36
C THR A 266 0.03 -3.90 -0.46
N HIS A 267 -0.80 -4.23 0.53
CA HIS A 267 -0.54 -5.34 1.45
C HIS A 267 -1.66 -6.37 1.36
N VAL A 268 -1.31 -7.65 1.46
CA VAL A 268 -2.28 -8.76 1.50
C VAL A 268 -3.38 -8.50 2.53
N ASP A 269 -4.63 -8.80 2.18
CA ASP A 269 -5.80 -8.59 3.03
C ASP A 269 -6.16 -7.13 3.37
N ASP A 270 -5.43 -6.13 2.83
CA ASP A 270 -5.83 -4.72 2.99
C ASP A 270 -7.12 -4.44 2.19
N PRO A 271 -8.24 -4.05 2.84
CA PRO A 271 -9.48 -3.73 2.15
C PRO A 271 -9.44 -2.38 1.41
N VAL A 272 -8.56 -1.44 1.80
CA VAL A 272 -8.65 -0.04 1.33
C VAL A 272 -8.31 0.13 -0.15
N PRO A 273 -7.28 -0.53 -0.72
CA PRO A 273 -7.03 -0.50 -2.17
C PRO A 273 -8.17 -1.08 -3.01
N LEU A 274 -9.07 -1.84 -2.38
CA LEU A 274 -10.26 -2.43 -3.02
C LEU A 274 -11.51 -1.55 -2.86
N LEU A 275 -11.35 -0.30 -2.42
CA LEU A 275 -12.43 0.65 -2.19
C LEU A 275 -12.12 2.01 -2.84
N PRO A 276 -13.15 2.78 -3.27
CA PRO A 276 -14.56 2.38 -3.34
C PRO A 276 -14.83 1.23 -4.32
N LEU A 277 -16.04 0.68 -4.30
CA LEU A 277 -16.39 -0.54 -5.02
C LEU A 277 -16.33 -0.39 -6.56
N THR A 278 -15.90 -1.44 -7.25
CA THR A 278 -15.88 -1.49 -8.73
C THR A 278 -17.29 -1.43 -9.32
N GLU A 279 -18.27 -1.91 -8.56
CA GLU A 279 -19.70 -1.85 -8.85
C GLU A 279 -20.22 -0.39 -8.97
N TRP A 280 -19.47 0.58 -8.43
CA TRP A 280 -19.75 2.02 -8.55
C TRP A 280 -18.86 2.72 -9.60
N GLY A 281 -18.20 1.95 -10.47
CA GLY A 281 -17.39 2.47 -11.56
C GLY A 281 -15.95 2.84 -11.20
N TYR A 282 -15.54 2.66 -9.94
CA TYR A 282 -14.16 2.89 -9.52
C TYR A 282 -13.24 1.79 -10.05
N ARG A 283 -12.01 2.14 -10.42
CA ARG A 283 -10.99 1.19 -10.87
C ARG A 283 -9.65 1.45 -10.19
N MET A 284 -8.73 0.52 -10.30
CA MET A 284 -7.33 0.70 -9.89
C MET A 284 -6.51 1.19 -11.10
N HIS A 285 -5.35 1.81 -10.85
CA HIS A 285 -4.36 2.17 -11.86
C HIS A 285 -3.10 1.28 -11.67
N ALA A 286 -2.17 1.30 -12.62
CA ALA A 286 -0.96 0.47 -12.62
C ALA A 286 0.10 0.93 -11.59
N GLY A 287 1.27 0.29 -11.61
CA GLY A 287 2.40 0.65 -10.73
C GLY A 287 2.34 0.01 -9.34
N GLU A 288 1.63 -1.12 -9.20
CA GLU A 288 1.51 -1.82 -7.93
C GLU A 288 2.75 -2.64 -7.56
N ILE A 289 3.16 -2.49 -6.30
CA ILE A 289 4.17 -3.31 -5.62
C ILE A 289 3.48 -3.96 -4.44
N TYR A 290 3.30 -5.28 -4.51
CA TYR A 290 2.45 -6.01 -3.57
C TYR A 290 3.27 -6.76 -2.52
N ILE A 291 2.95 -6.53 -1.25
CA ILE A 291 3.47 -7.26 -0.09
C ILE A 291 2.59 -8.48 0.14
N SER A 292 3.13 -9.66 -0.17
CA SER A 292 2.41 -10.94 -0.11
C SER A 292 2.39 -11.59 1.27
N LYS A 293 3.34 -11.23 2.14
CA LYS A 293 3.42 -11.72 3.52
C LYS A 293 2.55 -10.88 4.44
N SER A 294 1.66 -11.55 5.16
CA SER A 294 0.71 -10.90 6.08
C SER A 294 1.31 -10.44 7.41
N ALA A 295 2.47 -10.99 7.80
CA ALA A 295 3.09 -10.72 9.09
C ALA A 295 4.26 -9.74 8.94
N LEU A 296 4.35 -8.78 9.86
CA LEU A 296 5.52 -7.92 9.97
C LEU A 296 6.76 -8.68 10.50
N THR A 297 7.98 -8.39 10.05
CA THR A 297 8.31 -7.50 8.90
C THR A 297 8.41 -8.33 7.61
N PRO A 298 8.02 -7.79 6.45
CA PRO A 298 8.28 -8.43 5.17
C PRO A 298 9.78 -8.46 4.86
N GLU A 299 10.19 -9.42 4.05
CA GLU A 299 11.51 -9.54 3.43
C GLU A 299 11.41 -9.19 1.94
N ILE A 300 12.54 -8.95 1.27
CA ILE A 300 12.56 -8.58 -0.17
C ILE A 300 11.77 -9.56 -1.03
N GLN A 301 11.91 -10.86 -0.76
CA GLN A 301 11.22 -11.93 -1.48
C GLN A 301 9.70 -11.93 -1.31
N ASP A 302 9.18 -11.24 -0.29
CA ASP A 302 7.75 -11.11 -0.04
C ASP A 302 7.10 -10.00 -0.88
N LEU A 303 7.91 -9.18 -1.57
CA LEU A 303 7.47 -8.12 -2.46
C LEU A 303 7.61 -8.51 -3.92
N HIS A 304 6.63 -8.12 -4.73
CA HIS A 304 6.74 -8.24 -6.17
C HIS A 304 5.95 -7.16 -6.92
N HIS A 305 6.40 -6.87 -8.14
CA HIS A 305 5.70 -6.00 -9.08
C HIS A 305 4.45 -6.69 -9.65
N CYS A 306 3.39 -5.91 -9.82
CA CYS A 306 2.07 -6.37 -10.23
C CYS A 306 1.67 -5.87 -11.60
N ALA A 307 1.02 -6.76 -12.35
CA ALA A 307 0.76 -6.56 -13.75
C ALA A 307 -0.41 -5.66 -14.14
N GLY A 308 -0.11 -4.45 -14.62
CA GLY A 308 -1.11 -3.49 -15.09
C GLY A 308 -2.00 -3.02 -13.93
N ASP A 309 -3.26 -2.73 -14.23
CA ASP A 309 -4.17 -2.10 -13.26
C ASP A 309 -4.75 -3.08 -12.24
N GLU A 310 -5.04 -4.33 -12.67
CA GLU A 310 -5.86 -5.28 -11.89
C GLU A 310 -5.29 -6.72 -11.91
N ASP A 311 -3.98 -6.88 -11.63
CA ASP A 311 -3.32 -8.19 -11.57
C ASP A 311 -3.95 -9.13 -10.51
N GLN A 312 -4.46 -10.26 -10.98
CA GLN A 312 -5.11 -11.27 -10.13
C GLN A 312 -4.14 -11.99 -9.19
N GLN A 313 -2.81 -11.87 -9.39
CA GLN A 313 -1.81 -12.38 -8.47
C GLN A 313 -1.53 -11.44 -7.28
N CYS A 314 -2.09 -10.22 -7.33
CA CYS A 314 -1.87 -9.15 -6.35
C CYS A 314 -3.18 -8.77 -5.63
N ILE A 315 -3.36 -7.50 -5.23
CA ILE A 315 -4.53 -7.10 -4.45
C ILE A 315 -5.84 -7.33 -5.20
N ALA A 316 -5.86 -7.16 -6.53
CA ALA A 316 -7.08 -7.29 -7.33
C ALA A 316 -7.70 -8.70 -7.26
N GLY A 317 -6.88 -9.74 -7.09
CA GLY A 317 -7.35 -11.12 -6.87
C GLY A 317 -8.17 -11.30 -5.59
N GLN A 318 -8.15 -10.33 -4.69
CA GLN A 318 -8.86 -10.36 -3.40
C GLN A 318 -10.16 -9.54 -3.38
N ASP A 319 -10.47 -8.80 -4.46
CA ASP A 319 -11.70 -8.02 -4.58
C ASP A 319 -12.95 -8.90 -4.55
N GLY A 320 -12.83 -10.15 -5.04
CA GLY A 320 -13.92 -11.13 -5.02
C GLY A 320 -15.17 -10.59 -5.71
N SER A 321 -15.06 -10.19 -6.98
CA SER A 321 -16.24 -9.82 -7.78
C SER A 321 -17.22 -10.99 -7.76
N LEU A 322 -18.40 -10.76 -7.17
CA LEU A 322 -19.43 -11.78 -7.01
C LEU A 322 -19.89 -12.28 -8.39
N SER A 323 -19.42 -13.45 -8.83
CA SER A 323 -20.10 -14.14 -9.91
C SER A 323 -21.52 -14.45 -9.45
N THR A 324 -22.50 -14.05 -10.27
CA THR A 324 -23.94 -14.09 -9.95
C THR A 324 -24.43 -15.51 -9.65
N GLU A 325 -23.73 -16.54 -10.12
CA GLU A 325 -23.98 -17.96 -9.79
C GLU A 325 -23.74 -18.30 -8.31
N SER A 326 -22.81 -17.63 -7.64
CA SER A 326 -22.44 -17.95 -6.25
C SER A 326 -23.47 -17.44 -5.22
N ILE A 327 -24.28 -16.44 -5.57
CA ILE A 327 -25.27 -15.83 -4.67
C ILE A 327 -26.54 -16.68 -4.57
N LEU A 328 -27.00 -17.26 -5.68
CA LEU A 328 -28.26 -18.02 -5.73
C LEU A 328 -28.19 -19.35 -4.95
N THR A 329 -27.05 -20.03 -5.01
CA THR A 329 -26.79 -21.24 -4.21
C THR A 329 -26.61 -20.92 -2.73
N LYS A 330 -25.88 -19.85 -2.39
CA LYS A 330 -25.59 -19.48 -0.99
C LYS A 330 -26.80 -18.91 -0.22
N ARG A 331 -27.74 -18.24 -0.88
CA ARG A 331 -28.93 -17.66 -0.21
C ARG A 331 -29.91 -18.74 0.28
N ASN A 332 -30.03 -19.85 -0.45
CA ASN A 332 -30.88 -20.97 -0.05
C ASN A 332 -30.29 -21.73 1.15
N ASP A 333 -28.96 -21.84 1.20
CA ASP A 333 -28.27 -22.55 2.26
C ASP A 333 -28.26 -21.76 3.58
N LEU A 334 -28.08 -20.43 3.50
CA LEU A 334 -28.16 -19.52 4.66
C LEU A 334 -29.55 -19.53 5.31
N ARG A 335 -30.61 -19.53 4.50
CA ARG A 335 -32.00 -19.56 5.01
C ARG A 335 -32.34 -20.91 5.65
N ALA A 336 -31.75 -21.99 5.16
CA ALA A 336 -31.91 -23.34 5.72
C ALA A 336 -31.09 -23.56 7.00
N GLN A 337 -29.95 -22.87 7.16
CA GLN A 337 -29.10 -22.93 8.36
C GLN A 337 -29.64 -22.04 9.48
N VAL A 338 -30.02 -20.79 9.20
CA VAL A 338 -30.63 -19.90 10.20
C VAL A 338 -31.92 -20.48 10.78
N LYS A 339 -32.73 -21.17 9.96
CA LYS A 339 -33.94 -21.87 10.44
C LYS A 339 -33.59 -23.00 11.42
N ARG A 340 -32.48 -23.71 11.20
CA ARG A 340 -31.99 -24.76 12.12
C ARG A 340 -31.38 -24.17 13.39
N SER A 341 -30.73 -23.01 13.32
CA SER A 341 -30.15 -22.31 14.47
C SER A 341 -31.20 -21.74 15.43
N VAL A 342 -32.39 -21.40 14.93
CA VAL A 342 -33.50 -20.88 15.75
C VAL A 342 -34.25 -21.99 16.48
N ASP A 343 -34.30 -23.20 15.92
CA ASP A 343 -34.94 -24.36 16.56
C ASP A 343 -34.07 -25.03 17.64
N ASP A 344 -32.76 -24.69 17.73
CA ASP A 344 -31.77 -25.35 18.61
C ASP A 344 -31.43 -24.56 19.89
N LEU A 345 -32.12 -23.43 20.16
CA LEU A 345 -31.88 -22.58 21.33
C LEU A 345 -32.59 -23.04 22.62
N THR A 346 -32.83 -24.35 22.79
CA THR A 346 -33.50 -24.88 24.00
C THR A 346 -32.66 -25.79 24.89
N GLU A 347 -31.41 -26.13 24.57
CA GLU A 347 -30.60 -26.96 25.48
C GLU A 347 -29.17 -26.43 25.64
N GLU A 348 -28.84 -26.04 26.88
CA GLU A 348 -27.49 -25.68 27.32
C GLU A 348 -26.62 -26.94 27.38
N HIS A 349 -25.44 -26.96 26.72
CA HIS A 349 -24.19 -27.53 27.25
C HIS A 349 -23.00 -27.47 26.25
N GLU A 350 -21.82 -27.16 26.83
CA GLU A 350 -20.44 -27.51 26.41
C GLU A 350 -20.00 -27.23 24.95
N LEU A 351 -19.29 -26.11 24.76
CA LEU A 351 -18.69 -25.68 23.49
C LEU A 351 -17.45 -26.51 23.12
N GLU A 352 -17.67 -27.66 22.48
CA GLU A 352 -16.64 -28.38 21.74
C GLU A 352 -16.36 -27.69 20.40
N LYS A 353 -15.08 -27.46 20.09
CA LYS A 353 -14.57 -26.86 18.85
C LYS A 353 -15.10 -27.61 17.62
N ARG A 354 -16.15 -27.08 17.00
CA ARG A 354 -16.57 -27.47 15.65
C ARG A 354 -15.99 -26.50 14.63
N ASP A 355 -15.10 -27.04 13.81
CA ASP A 355 -14.46 -26.44 12.65
C ASP A 355 -15.54 -25.97 11.66
N ILE A 356 -15.90 -24.68 11.71
CA ILE A 356 -16.80 -24.06 10.74
C ILE A 356 -15.95 -23.76 9.52
N GLY A 357 -16.16 -24.56 8.47
CA GLY A 357 -15.48 -24.47 7.20
C GLY A 357 -15.33 -23.04 6.68
N SER A 358 -14.13 -22.76 6.18
CA SER A 358 -13.66 -21.49 5.63
C SER A 358 -14.70 -20.77 4.75
N TRP A 359 -15.42 -19.82 5.35
CA TRP A 359 -16.09 -18.76 4.62
C TRP A 359 -15.00 -17.82 4.11
N VAL A 360 -14.55 -17.98 2.86
CA VAL A 360 -13.61 -17.04 2.25
C VAL A 360 -14.34 -15.72 2.00
N VAL A 361 -14.22 -14.80 2.96
CA VAL A 361 -14.76 -13.43 2.86
C VAL A 361 -13.77 -12.60 2.02
N PRO A 362 -14.20 -11.97 0.90
CA PRO A 362 -13.34 -11.07 0.11
C PRO A 362 -12.70 -9.98 0.96
N SER A 363 -11.46 -9.59 0.66
CA SER A 363 -10.66 -8.72 1.54
C SER A 363 -11.32 -7.38 1.77
N ARG A 364 -12.02 -6.82 0.78
CA ARG A 364 -12.82 -5.58 0.89
C ARG A 364 -13.87 -5.58 2.02
N TYR A 365 -14.31 -6.76 2.48
CA TYR A 365 -15.29 -6.89 3.56
C TYR A 365 -14.64 -7.23 4.92
N LYS A 366 -13.32 -7.44 4.98
CA LYS A 366 -12.58 -7.72 6.22
C LYS A 366 -12.28 -6.43 6.98
N LEU A 367 -13.30 -5.73 7.50
CA LEU A 367 -13.12 -4.44 8.18
C LEU A 367 -12.17 -4.48 9.39
N TRP A 368 -11.93 -5.66 9.99
CA TRP A 368 -10.92 -5.81 11.05
C TRP A 368 -9.48 -5.64 10.54
N GLN A 369 -9.23 -5.89 9.25
CA GLN A 369 -7.92 -5.71 8.62
C GLN A 369 -7.50 -4.24 8.53
N LEU A 370 -8.43 -3.30 8.79
CA LEU A 370 -8.10 -1.88 8.97
C LEU A 370 -7.18 -1.63 10.17
N PHE A 371 -7.19 -2.51 11.17
CA PHE A 371 -6.32 -2.41 12.33
C PHE A 371 -4.98 -3.15 12.14
N PHE A 372 -4.87 -3.98 11.10
CA PHE A 372 -3.72 -4.84 10.81
C PHE A 372 -3.20 -4.60 9.40
N SER A 373 -3.61 -5.36 8.38
CA SER A 373 -3.08 -5.26 7.01
C SER A 373 -3.03 -3.85 6.44
N HIS A 374 -4.05 -3.03 6.70
CA HIS A 374 -4.06 -1.65 6.21
C HIS A 374 -3.01 -0.74 6.87
N ARG A 375 -2.42 -1.16 7.99
CA ARG A 375 -1.41 -0.42 8.73
C ARG A 375 -0.05 -1.09 8.66
N ASP A 376 0.04 -2.36 8.29
CA ASP A 376 1.25 -3.17 8.36
C ASP A 376 2.06 -3.08 7.05
N TYR A 377 2.62 -1.90 6.77
CA TYR A 377 3.47 -1.63 5.61
C TYR A 377 4.94 -1.50 6.05
N PHE A 378 5.68 -2.61 6.09
CA PHE A 378 7.03 -2.76 6.69
C PHE A 378 7.07 -2.59 8.21
N TRP A 379 6.31 -1.62 8.70
CA TRP A 379 6.09 -1.26 10.09
C TRP A 379 4.59 -1.06 10.30
N ARG A 380 4.15 -1.12 11.54
CA ARG A 380 2.77 -0.73 11.84
C ARG A 380 2.63 0.79 11.84
N LEU A 381 2.06 1.33 10.76
CA LEU A 381 1.83 2.75 10.54
C LEU A 381 0.66 3.30 11.37
N GLY A 382 0.62 4.61 11.55
CA GLY A 382 -0.55 5.34 12.04
C GLY A 382 -0.51 5.71 13.51
N LEU A 383 0.64 5.65 14.18
CA LEU A 383 0.78 5.99 15.59
C LEU A 383 1.91 6.99 15.82
N CYS A 384 1.58 8.16 16.37
CA CYS A 384 2.58 9.08 16.91
C CYS A 384 2.94 8.69 18.35
N VAL A 385 3.76 7.67 18.52
CA VAL A 385 4.28 7.21 19.83
C VAL A 385 5.80 7.04 19.76
N PRO A 386 6.54 7.08 20.88
CA PRO A 386 8.00 7.01 20.90
C PRO A 386 8.53 5.92 19.98
N GLY A 387 9.39 6.21 19.00
CA GLY A 387 9.98 5.18 18.11
C GLY A 387 9.00 4.45 17.18
N GLY A 388 7.77 4.95 17.00
CA GLY A 388 6.71 4.24 16.28
C GLY A 388 6.05 3.16 17.14
N ASP A 389 5.38 2.18 16.52
CA ASP A 389 4.64 1.15 17.26
C ASP A 389 5.50 0.43 18.34
N PRO A 390 5.04 0.32 19.61
CA PRO A 390 5.81 -0.32 20.67
C PRO A 390 6.18 -1.78 20.44
N TRP A 391 5.42 -2.51 19.61
CA TRP A 391 5.73 -3.89 19.23
C TRP A 391 6.95 -3.98 18.30
N ASP A 392 7.40 -2.85 17.76
CA ASP A 392 8.46 -2.75 16.77
C ASP A 392 9.78 -2.19 17.33
N TRP A 393 9.84 -1.71 18.58
CA TRP A 393 11.02 -1.00 19.15
C TRP A 393 12.34 -1.78 19.17
N ASN A 394 12.29 -3.11 19.15
CA ASN A 394 13.49 -3.95 19.14
C ASN A 394 13.95 -4.34 17.73
N ARG A 395 13.24 -3.91 16.68
CA ARG A 395 13.57 -4.25 15.29
C ARG A 395 14.51 -3.22 14.69
N ARG A 396 15.46 -3.68 13.88
CA ARG A 396 16.39 -2.80 13.16
C ARG A 396 15.81 -2.43 11.79
N PRO A 397 16.01 -1.18 11.32
CA PRO A 397 15.75 -0.83 9.93
C PRO A 397 16.49 -1.74 8.96
N TYR A 398 15.95 -1.88 7.77
CA TYR A 398 16.67 -2.56 6.70
C TYR A 398 17.93 -1.74 6.36
N ALA A 399 19.08 -2.40 6.35
CA ALA A 399 20.32 -1.84 5.83
C ALA A 399 20.64 -2.61 4.55
N PRO A 400 20.81 -1.94 3.40
CA PRO A 400 21.37 -2.58 2.21
C PRO A 400 22.69 -3.26 2.58
N LEU A 401 22.98 -4.41 1.99
CA LEU A 401 24.30 -5.02 2.13
C LEU A 401 25.32 -4.05 1.51
N ASP A 402 26.26 -3.56 2.32
CA ASP A 402 27.40 -2.81 1.80
C ASP A 402 28.19 -3.74 0.86
N ASP A 403 28.64 -3.22 -0.29
CA ASP A 403 29.46 -3.94 -1.29
C ASP A 403 30.78 -4.52 -0.70
N GLU A 404 31.12 -4.21 0.56
CA GLU A 404 32.31 -4.71 1.24
C GLU A 404 32.22 -6.18 1.69
N ASP A 405 31.04 -6.80 1.75
CA ASP A 405 30.89 -8.21 2.18
C ASP A 405 31.00 -9.24 1.03
N GLN A 406 31.41 -8.83 -0.18
CA GLN A 406 31.61 -9.72 -1.34
C GLN A 406 33.08 -10.08 -1.67
N HIS A 407 34.04 -9.88 -0.76
CA HIS A 407 35.46 -10.23 -1.02
C HIS A 407 36.00 -11.39 -0.19
#